data_AF-A0AAD9JJZ1-F1
#
_entry.id   AF-A0AAD9JJZ1-F1
#
_cell.length_a   1.000
_cell.length_b   1.000
_cell.length_c   1.000
_cell.angle_alpha   90.00
_cell.angle_beta   90.00
_cell.angle_gamma   90.00
#
_symmetry.space_group_name_H-M   'P 1'
#
loop_
_entity.id
_entity.type
_entity.pdbx_description
1 polymer ?
#
loop_
_entity_poly.entity_id
_entity_poly.type
_entity_poly.pdbx_seq_one_letter_code
_entity_poly.pdbx_strand_id
1 'polypeptide(L)'
;MAVPFSNTKLRVPRGFQNILEGLAREVLRSQPNDIYAFGAVYFEQLLKLREEIVKLEKAQPLGHNLYLNRIGGEVEFWTEDYI
;
A
#
# COMPACT_ATOMS: atom_id res chain seq x y z
N MET A 1 -0.73 28.81 17.67
CA MET A 1 -1.77 28.31 16.74
C MET A 1 -1.38 28.71 15.33
N ALA A 2 -1.17 27.76 14.42
CA ALA A 2 -0.81 28.04 13.03
C ALA A 2 -2.08 28.36 12.22
N VAL A 3 -2.15 29.58 11.69
CA VAL A 3 -3.20 30.02 10.77
C VAL A 3 -3.02 29.31 9.42
N PRO A 4 -4.08 28.76 8.80
CA PRO A 4 -3.96 28.12 7.49
C PRO A 4 -3.64 29.19 6.43
N PHE A 5 -2.43 29.11 5.89
CA PHE A 5 -1.98 29.96 4.79
C PHE A 5 -2.69 29.50 3.51
N SER A 6 -3.75 30.22 3.13
CA SER A 6 -4.57 30.10 1.91
C SER A 6 -5.81 29.20 1.93
N ASN A 7 -6.93 29.78 1.46
CA ASN A 7 -8.19 29.11 1.12
C ASN A 7 -8.03 28.32 -0.20
N THR A 8 -7.20 27.28 -0.19
CA THR A 8 -7.05 26.40 -1.35
C THR A 8 -8.04 25.25 -1.25
N LYS A 9 -8.99 25.18 -2.19
CA LYS A 9 -9.89 24.02 -2.39
C LYS A 9 -9.12 22.74 -2.75
N LEU A 10 -7.83 22.86 -3.06
CA LEU A 10 -6.95 21.76 -3.42
C LEU A 10 -6.34 21.18 -2.15
N ARG A 11 -6.85 20.01 -1.75
CA ARG A 11 -6.28 19.19 -0.67
C ARG A 11 -5.52 18.03 -1.31
N VAL A 12 -4.34 17.74 -0.77
CA VAL A 12 -3.57 16.55 -1.17
C VAL A 12 -4.40 15.31 -0.85
N PRO A 13 -4.63 14.40 -1.82
CA PRO A 13 -5.37 13.17 -1.57
C PRO A 13 -4.71 12.33 -0.48
N ARG A 14 -5.55 11.64 0.32
CA ARG A 14 -5.04 10.70 1.33
C ARG A 14 -4.23 9.60 0.65
N GLY A 15 -3.09 9.24 1.23
CA GLY A 15 -2.19 8.20 0.71
C GLY A 15 -1.27 8.67 -0.42
N PHE A 16 -1.42 9.89 -0.95
CA PHE A 16 -0.53 10.40 -2.01
C PHE A 16 0.94 10.46 -1.56
N GLN A 17 1.19 10.89 -0.32
CA GLN A 17 2.54 10.91 0.26
C GLN A 17 3.17 9.51 0.27
N ASN A 18 2.42 8.47 0.66
CA ASN A 18 2.92 7.10 0.72
C ASN A 18 3.36 6.59 -0.66
N ILE A 19 2.60 6.91 -1.71
CA ILE A 19 2.91 6.53 -3.09
C ILE A 19 4.21 7.21 -3.54
N LEU A 20 4.37 8.50 -3.25
CA LEU A 20 5.59 9.24 -3.56
C LEU A 20 6.80 8.71 -2.79
N GLU A 21 6.64 8.39 -1.50
CA GLU A 21 7.71 7.81 -0.68
C GLU A 21 8.15 6.45 -1.24
N GLY A 22 7.20 5.60 -1.65
CA GLY A 22 7.49 4.31 -2.27
C GLY A 22 8.35 4.43 -3.53
N LEU A 23 7.95 5.32 -4.45
CA LEU A 23 8.73 5.60 -5.65
C LEU A 23 10.12 6.16 -5.30
N ALA A 24 10.19 7.15 -4.41
CA ALA A 24 11.46 7.78 -4.04
C ALA A 24 12.44 6.78 -3.42
N ARG A 25 11.94 5.88 -2.56
CA ARG A 25 12.76 4.81 -1.96
C ARG A 25 13.34 3.87 -3.01
N GLU A 26 12.55 3.48 -4.00
CA GLU A 26 13.00 2.58 -5.06
C GLU A 26 13.95 3.25 -6.07
N VAL A 27 13.75 4.54 -6.36
CA VAL A 27 14.72 5.34 -7.13
C VAL A 27 16.05 5.42 -6.40
N LEU A 28 16.04 5.71 -5.09
CA LEU A 28 17.27 5.76 -4.30
C LEU A 28 17.97 4.40 -4.22
N ARG A 29 17.22 3.29 -4.22
CA ARG A 29 17.78 1.93 -4.19
C ARG A 29 18.39 1.50 -5.52
N SER A 30 17.72 1.79 -6.63
CA SER A 30 18.11 1.30 -7.96
C SER A 30 18.99 2.28 -8.75
N GLN A 31 19.06 3.55 -8.32
CA GLN A 31 19.82 4.63 -8.98
C GLN A 31 19.65 4.61 -10.52
N PRO A 32 18.41 4.68 -11.04
CA PRO A 32 18.16 4.54 -12.46
C PRO A 32 18.62 5.79 -13.22
N ASN A 33 19.12 5.59 -14.44
CA ASN A 33 19.51 6.69 -15.33
C ASN A 33 18.31 7.49 -15.86
N ASP A 34 17.15 6.84 -16.02
CA ASP A 34 15.89 7.46 -16.45
C ASP A 34 14.81 7.23 -15.39
N ILE A 35 14.55 8.27 -14.61
CA ILE A 35 13.56 8.25 -13.52
C ILE A 35 12.13 8.19 -14.08
N TYR A 36 11.86 8.77 -15.25
CA TYR A 36 10.52 8.79 -15.82
C TYR A 36 10.12 7.42 -16.32
N ALA A 37 11.00 6.76 -17.09
CA ALA A 37 10.78 5.38 -17.55
C ALA A 37 10.68 4.42 -16.35
N PHE A 38 11.54 4.59 -15.35
CA PHE A 38 11.49 3.80 -14.12
C PHE A 38 10.16 3.96 -13.39
N GLY A 39 9.68 5.20 -13.21
CA GLY A 39 8.43 5.50 -12.52
C GLY A 39 7.20 4.90 -13.23
N ALA A 40 7.18 4.96 -14.57
CA ALA A 40 6.10 4.34 -15.35
C ALA A 40 6.04 2.82 -15.10
N VAL A 41 7.17 2.13 -15.23
CA VAL A 41 7.26 0.68 -14.98
C VAL A 41 6.91 0.34 -13.53
N TYR A 42 7.40 1.12 -12.56
CA TYR A 42 7.12 0.92 -11.15
C TYR A 42 5.62 0.99 -10.84
N PHE A 43 4.92 2.02 -11.33
CA PHE A 43 3.49 2.15 -11.10
C PHE A 43 2.66 1.12 -11.85
N GLU A 44 3.06 0.71 -13.06
CA GLU A 44 2.43 -0.41 -13.78
C GLU A 44 2.49 -1.71 -12.99
N GLN A 45 3.64 -2.00 -12.35
CA GLN A 45 3.80 -3.18 -11.50
C GLN A 45 2.90 -3.11 -10.26
N LEU A 46 2.84 -1.96 -9.58
CA LEU A 46 1.95 -1.78 -8.43
C LEU A 46 0.47 -1.94 -8.80
N LEU A 47 0.05 -1.47 -9.97
CA LEU A 47 -1.32 -1.64 -10.45
C LEU A 47 -1.64 -3.11 -10.71
N LYS A 48 -0.74 -3.86 -11.37
CA LYS A 48 -0.90 -5.31 -11.61
C LYS A 48 -1.02 -6.08 -10.29
N LEU A 49 -0.14 -5.80 -9.32
CA LEU A 49 -0.19 -6.42 -8.00
C LEU A 49 -1.51 -6.14 -7.29
N ARG A 50 -2.02 -4.90 -7.37
CA ARG A 50 -3.32 -4.53 -6.81
C ARG A 50 -4.45 -5.34 -7.45
N GLU A 51 -4.45 -5.47 -8.78
CA GLU A 51 -5.46 -6.24 -9.50
C GLU A 51 -5.42 -7.73 -9.15
N GLU A 52 -4.22 -8.29 -8.99
CA GLU A 52 -4.03 -9.67 -8.56
C GLU A 52 -4.56 -9.90 -7.14
N ILE A 53 -4.22 -9.03 -6.19
CA ILE A 53 -4.73 -9.10 -4.81
C ILE A 53 -6.27 -9.05 -4.82
N VAL A 54 -6.86 -8.11 -5.55
CA VAL A 54 -8.32 -7.99 -5.66
C VAL A 54 -8.96 -9.22 -6.31
N LYS A 55 -8.31 -9.84 -7.30
CA LYS A 55 -8.78 -11.09 -7.90
C LYS A 55 -8.73 -12.24 -6.89
N LEU A 56 -7.66 -12.33 -6.11
CA LEU A 56 -7.49 -13.36 -5.08
C LEU A 56 -8.52 -13.21 -3.95
N GLU A 57 -8.77 -12.00 -3.46
CA GLU A 57 -9.82 -11.71 -2.48
C GLU A 57 -11.23 -12.07 -2.98
N LYS A 58 -11.49 -11.89 -4.29
CA LYS A 58 -12.77 -12.27 -4.89
C LYS A 58 -12.91 -13.78 -5.12
N ALA A 59 -11.81 -14.47 -5.39
CA ALA A 59 -11.78 -15.91 -5.64
C ALA A 59 -11.88 -16.75 -4.35
N GLN A 60 -11.54 -16.17 -3.20
CA GLN A 60 -11.72 -16.77 -1.89
C GLN A 60 -12.36 -15.74 -0.95
N PRO A 61 -13.67 -15.81 -0.67
CA PRO A 61 -14.25 -15.07 0.44
C PRO A 61 -13.72 -15.71 1.74
N LEU A 62 -12.49 -15.37 2.10
CA LEU A 62 -11.92 -15.69 3.39
C LEU A 62 -12.73 -14.89 4.40
N GLY A 63 -13.75 -15.55 4.94
CA GLY A 63 -14.48 -15.10 6.10
C GLY A 63 -13.46 -14.65 7.16
N HIS A 64 -13.75 -13.49 7.74
CA HIS A 64 -13.17 -12.91 8.95
C HIS A 64 -11.91 -13.63 9.47
N ASN A 65 -10.77 -12.92 9.43
CA ASN A 65 -9.47 -13.24 10.05
C ASN A 65 -8.39 -13.78 9.11
N LEU A 66 -7.79 -12.90 8.32
CA LEU A 66 -6.39 -13.06 7.90
C LEU A 66 -5.67 -11.70 7.95
N TYR A 67 -5.46 -11.20 9.17
CA TYR A 67 -4.48 -10.14 9.39
C TYR A 67 -3.13 -10.78 9.72
N LEU A 68 -2.16 -10.51 8.83
CA LEU A 68 -0.74 -10.32 9.12
C LEU A 68 0.07 -11.52 9.64
N ASN A 69 0.46 -12.43 8.75
CA ASN A 69 1.64 -13.28 8.95
C ASN A 69 2.80 -12.83 8.03
N ARG A 70 3.46 -11.72 8.40
CA ARG A 70 4.82 -11.39 7.93
C ARG A 70 5.74 -10.89 9.04
N ILE A 71 5.55 -11.35 10.27
CA ILE A 71 6.56 -11.20 11.31
C ILE A 71 6.54 -12.51 12.11
N GLY A 72 7.66 -13.22 12.12
CA GLY A 72 7.77 -14.54 12.75
C GLY A 72 7.37 -14.50 14.22
N GLY A 73 6.60 -15.51 14.64
CA GLY A 73 6.19 -15.71 16.03
C GLY A 73 4.80 -16.35 16.09
N GLU A 74 4.79 -17.66 16.34
CA GLU A 74 3.72 -18.51 16.88
C GLU A 74 2.23 -18.11 16.66
N VAL A 75 1.53 -18.96 15.91
CA VAL A 75 0.08 -18.89 15.70
C VAL A 75 -0.62 -19.51 16.92
N GLU A 76 -1.09 -18.70 17.86
CA GLU A 76 -2.08 -19.16 18.83
C GLU A 76 -3.49 -19.01 18.26
N PHE A 77 -4.10 -20.17 18.01
CA PHE A 77 -5.46 -20.35 17.54
C PHE A 77 -6.41 -20.12 18.72
N TRP A 78 -6.84 -18.88 18.95
CA TRP A 78 -7.92 -18.62 19.92
C TRP A 78 -9.26 -18.85 19.24
N THR A 79 -9.78 -20.08 19.31
CA THR A 79 -11.23 -20.30 19.26
C THR A 79 -11.81 -19.91 20.60
N GLU A 80 -12.04 -18.61 20.80
CA GLU A 80 -12.88 -18.18 21.92
C GLU A 80 -14.34 -18.29 21.50
N ASP A 81 -14.94 -19.37 21.99
CA ASP A 81 -16.34 -19.58 22.29
C ASP A 81 -17.14 -18.28 22.41
N TYR A 82 -18.02 -18.02 21.44
CA TYR A 82 -19.14 -17.12 21.65
C TYR A 82 -20.41 -17.95 21.85
N ILE A 83 -20.84 -17.96 23.11
CA ILE A 83 -22.13 -18.43 23.63
C ILE A 83 -23.28 -17.79 22.86
#